data_AF-A0A376KUI6-F1
#
_entry.id   AF-A0A376KUI6-F1
#
_cell.length_a   1.000
_cell.length_b   1.000
_cell.length_c   1.000
_cell.angle_alpha   90.00
_cell.angle_beta   90.00
_cell.angle_gamma   90.00
#
_symmetry.space_group_name_H-M   'P 1'
#
loop_
_entity.id
_entity.type
_entity.pdbx_description
1 polymer ?
#
loop_
_entity_poly.entity_id
_entity_poly.type
_entity_poly.pdbx_seq_one_letter_code
_entity_poly.pdbx_strand_id
1 'polypeptide(L)'
;MSTGLRFTLEVDGLPPDAFAVVSFHLTQSLSSLFSLDLSLVSQQFLSLEFAQVLDKMAYLTVWQGDDVQRRVKGVVTWFELGGERQKPDAVQHEGVPAAVAHRAAPELPYLPE
;
A
#
# COMPACT_ATOMS: atom_id res chain seq x y z
N MET A 1 5.04 24.45 -11.81
CA MET A 1 4.98 23.48 -10.70
C MET A 1 3.96 22.41 -11.09
N SER A 2 4.36 21.14 -11.13
CA SER A 2 3.43 20.04 -11.42
C SER A 2 2.49 19.90 -10.22
N THR A 3 1.18 19.95 -10.46
CA THR A 3 0.16 19.82 -9.41
C THR A 3 -0.38 18.39 -9.28
N GLY A 4 0.31 17.42 -9.91
CA GLY A 4 -0.14 16.04 -10.01
C GLY A 4 -0.13 15.34 -8.67
N LEU A 5 -1.24 14.67 -8.35
CA LEU A 5 -1.35 13.77 -7.21
C LEU A 5 -0.73 12.42 -7.59
N ARG A 6 0.22 11.94 -6.78
CA ARG A 6 0.90 10.65 -7.01
C ARG A 6 0.91 9.83 -5.73
N PHE A 7 0.95 8.52 -5.90
CA PHE A 7 1.00 7.55 -4.82
C PHE A 7 2.12 6.55 -5.11
N THR A 8 2.99 6.33 -4.12
CA THR A 8 4.07 5.35 -4.23
C THR A 8 4.02 4.40 -3.05
N LEU A 9 4.46 3.16 -3.29
CA LEU A 9 4.63 2.16 -2.24
C LEU A 9 6.07 1.66 -2.25
N GLU A 10 6.74 1.81 -1.11
CA GLU A 10 8.04 1.20 -0.86
C GLU A 10 7.87 0.06 0.14
N VAL A 11 8.53 -1.08 -0.12
CA VAL A 11 8.55 -2.24 0.77
C VAL A 11 10.01 -2.59 1.08
N ASP A 12 10.34 -2.78 2.35
CA ASP A 12 11.71 -3.04 2.78
C ASP A 12 12.31 -4.26 2.05
N GLY A 13 13.44 -4.04 1.36
CA GLY A 13 14.15 -5.09 0.62
C GLY A 13 13.71 -5.25 -0.84
N LEU A 14 12.75 -4.45 -1.31
CA LEU A 14 12.35 -4.41 -2.71
C LEU A 14 12.76 -3.08 -3.39
N PRO A 15 12.94 -3.05 -4.71
CA PRO A 15 13.11 -1.81 -5.47
C PRO A 15 11.95 -0.83 -5.23
N PRO A 16 12.21 0.50 -5.24
CA PRO A 16 11.19 1.52 -4.96
C PRO A 16 10.08 1.59 -6.02
N ASP A 17 10.31 1.02 -7.19
CA ASP A 17 9.37 0.92 -8.32
C ASP A 17 8.82 -0.51 -8.52
N ALA A 18 9.02 -1.40 -7.55
CA ALA A 18 8.53 -2.77 -7.61
C ALA A 18 7.01 -2.87 -7.70
N PHE A 19 6.29 -1.88 -7.13
CA PHE A 19 4.84 -1.79 -7.15
C PHE A 19 4.37 -0.40 -7.57
N ALA A 20 3.40 -0.36 -8.47
CA ALA A 20 2.58 0.82 -8.70
C ALA A 20 1.25 0.69 -7.94
N VAL A 21 0.83 1.78 -7.29
CA VAL A 21 -0.41 1.83 -6.52
C VAL A 21 -1.58 2.16 -7.46
N VAL A 22 -2.57 1.26 -7.53
CA VAL A 22 -3.81 1.46 -8.29
C VAL A 22 -4.87 2.14 -7.43
N SER A 23 -5.06 1.65 -6.21
CA SER A 23 -6.00 2.21 -5.24
C SER A 23 -5.60 1.81 -3.82
N PHE A 24 -6.14 2.51 -2.83
CA PHE A 24 -5.95 2.16 -1.43
C PHE A 24 -7.15 2.58 -0.58
N HIS A 25 -7.33 1.90 0.54
CA HIS A 25 -8.30 2.25 1.57
C HIS A 25 -7.60 2.25 2.93
N LEU A 26 -7.60 3.41 3.61
CA LEU A 26 -7.06 3.54 4.96
C LEU A 26 -8.20 3.68 5.97
N THR A 27 -8.37 2.68 6.83
CA THR A 27 -9.26 2.74 7.99
C THR A 27 -8.44 3.03 9.24
N GLN A 28 -8.72 4.13 9.94
CA GLN A 28 -7.99 4.53 11.14
C GLN A 28 -8.92 5.23 12.14
N SER A 29 -8.63 5.06 13.42
CA SER A 29 -9.33 5.75 14.51
C SER A 29 -8.35 6.01 15.66
N LEU A 30 -8.66 6.99 16.51
CA LEU A 30 -7.83 7.28 17.68
C LEU A 30 -7.83 6.07 18.62
N SER A 31 -6.64 5.72 19.12
CA SER A 31 -6.44 4.60 20.06
C SER A 31 -6.84 3.21 19.53
N SER A 32 -6.91 3.06 18.21
CA SER A 32 -7.13 1.78 17.53
C SER A 32 -6.01 1.51 16.53
N LEU A 33 -5.80 0.24 16.22
CA LEU A 33 -4.98 -0.13 15.07
C LEU A 33 -5.64 0.37 13.78
N PHE A 34 -4.83 0.88 12.86
CA PHE A 34 -5.28 1.13 11.50
C PHE A 34 -5.16 -0.12 10.63
N SER A 35 -5.93 -0.15 9.54
CA SER A 35 -5.80 -1.09 8.43
C SER A 35 -5.59 -0.32 7.14
N LEU A 36 -4.62 -0.74 6.34
CA LEU A 36 -4.38 -0.19 5.02
C LEU A 36 -4.49 -1.31 3.99
N ASP A 37 -5.52 -1.24 3.17
CA ASP A 37 -5.75 -2.12 2.02
C ASP A 37 -5.18 -1.45 0.77
N LEU A 38 -4.35 -2.17 0.01
CA LEU A 38 -3.66 -1.66 -1.16
C LEU A 38 -3.95 -2.52 -2.39
N SER A 39 -4.31 -1.88 -3.49
CA SER A 39 -4.41 -2.47 -4.81
C SER A 39 -3.16 -2.15 -5.62
N LEU A 40 -2.37 -3.15 -6.01
CA LEU A 40 -1.05 -2.93 -6.62
C LEU A 40 -0.94 -3.48 -8.05
N VAL A 41 -0.01 -3.00 -8.84
CA VAL A 41 0.44 -3.72 -10.05
C VAL A 41 1.95 -3.76 -10.06
N SER A 42 2.51 -4.85 -10.56
CA SER A 42 3.96 -5.07 -10.64
C SER A 42 4.30 -5.73 -11.96
N GLN A 43 5.39 -5.30 -12.59
CA GLN A 43 5.92 -5.98 -13.77
C GLN A 43 6.70 -7.25 -13.39
N GLN A 44 7.12 -7.35 -12.12
CA GLN A 44 7.94 -8.42 -11.58
C GLN A 44 7.10 -9.46 -10.81
N PHE A 45 5.77 -9.40 -10.92
CA PHE A 45 4.83 -10.22 -10.14
C PHE A 45 5.05 -11.74 -10.29
N LEU A 46 5.50 -12.18 -11.47
CA LEU A 46 5.80 -13.60 -11.76
C LEU A 46 7.09 -14.11 -11.09
N SER A 47 7.93 -13.22 -10.56
CA SER A 47 9.20 -13.56 -9.91
C SER A 47 9.24 -13.09 -8.45
N LEU A 48 8.11 -12.62 -7.92
CA LEU A 48 8.01 -12.08 -6.59
C LEU A 48 7.62 -13.18 -5.60
N GLU A 49 8.49 -13.43 -4.64
CA GLU A 49 8.27 -14.42 -3.58
C GLU A 49 7.55 -13.78 -2.39
N PHE A 50 6.56 -14.48 -1.81
CA PHE A 50 5.79 -13.97 -0.67
C PHE A 50 6.68 -13.57 0.52
N ALA A 51 7.77 -14.30 0.77
CA ALA A 51 8.72 -14.02 1.84
C ALA A 51 9.49 -12.69 1.67
N GLN A 52 9.50 -12.13 0.45
CA GLN A 52 10.07 -10.81 0.18
C GLN A 52 9.13 -9.67 0.56
N VAL A 53 7.83 -9.95 0.77
CA VAL A 53 6.80 -8.93 1.03
C VAL A 53 6.17 -9.08 2.40
N LEU A 54 5.80 -10.29 2.82
CA LEU A 54 5.22 -10.54 4.13
C LEU A 54 6.19 -10.17 5.25
N ASP A 55 5.64 -9.64 6.35
CA ASP A 55 6.36 -9.17 7.53
C ASP A 55 7.41 -8.08 7.26
N LYS A 56 7.39 -7.46 6.07
CA LYS A 56 8.20 -6.29 5.76
C LYS A 56 7.49 -5.00 6.14
N MET A 57 8.27 -3.97 6.45
CA MET A 57 7.73 -2.62 6.57
C MET A 57 7.38 -2.11 5.17
N ALA A 58 6.23 -1.49 5.05
CA ALA A 58 5.75 -0.84 3.85
C ALA A 58 5.40 0.63 4.13
N TYR A 59 5.62 1.46 3.13
CA TYR A 59 5.42 2.90 3.19
C TYR A 59 4.60 3.36 2.01
N LEU A 60 3.33 3.67 2.26
CA LEU A 60 2.51 4.39 1.29
C LEU A 60 2.80 5.89 1.43
N THR A 61 3.23 6.53 0.35
CA THR A 61 3.47 7.97 0.32
C THR A 61 2.53 8.65 -0.66
N VAL A 62 1.85 9.70 -0.19
CA VAL A 62 0.98 10.58 -0.97
C VAL A 62 1.74 11.86 -1.30
N TRP A 63 1.82 12.19 -2.57
CA TRP A 63 2.58 13.33 -3.09
C TRP A 63 1.66 14.28 -3.84
N GLN A 64 1.91 15.59 -3.71
CA GLN A 64 1.32 16.61 -4.58
C GLN A 64 2.46 17.39 -5.21
N GLY A 65 2.64 17.23 -6.53
CA GLY A 65 3.88 17.65 -7.17
C GLY A 65 5.05 16.88 -6.56
N ASP A 66 6.09 17.59 -6.11
CA ASP A 66 7.28 17.01 -5.50
C ASP A 66 7.23 17.02 -3.95
N ASP A 67 6.16 17.56 -3.36
CA ASP A 67 5.99 17.66 -1.92
C ASP A 67 5.25 16.43 -1.35
N VAL A 68 5.83 15.85 -0.30
CA VAL A 68 5.19 14.78 0.48
C VAL A 68 4.05 15.37 1.30
N GLN A 69 2.83 14.90 1.04
CA GLN A 69 1.63 15.32 1.78
C GLN A 69 1.34 14.41 2.97
N ARG A 70 1.58 13.10 2.81
CA ARG A 70 1.36 12.12 3.87
C ARG A 70 2.20 10.88 3.64
N ARG A 71 2.68 10.28 4.72
CA ARG A 71 3.29 8.94 4.72
C ARG A 71 2.56 8.06 5.72
N VAL A 72 2.20 6.85 5.31
CA VAL A 72 1.61 5.81 6.16
C VAL A 72 2.60 4.66 6.23
N LYS A 73 3.08 4.35 7.44
CA LYS A 73 4.01 3.25 7.70
C LYS A 73 3.25 2.11 8.38
N GLY A 74 3.39 0.90 7.86
CA GLY A 74 2.84 -0.32 8.47
C GLY A 74 3.68 -1.55 8.16
N VAL A 75 3.32 -2.69 8.73
CA VAL A 75 3.88 -4.00 8.37
C VAL A 75 2.89 -4.74 7.48
N VAL A 76 3.39 -5.43 6.45
CA VAL A 76 2.55 -6.24 5.57
C VAL A 76 2.17 -7.53 6.29
N THR A 77 0.88 -7.68 6.60
CA THR A 77 0.35 -8.84 7.33
C THR A 77 -0.42 -9.80 6.44
N TRP A 78 -0.79 -9.37 5.24
CA TRP A 78 -1.44 -10.17 4.23
C TRP A 78 -0.99 -9.71 2.84
N PHE A 79 -0.73 -10.67 1.97
CA PHE A 79 -0.39 -10.42 0.58
C PHE A 79 -1.01 -11.51 -0.27
N GLU A 80 -1.82 -11.12 -1.26
CA GLU A 80 -2.44 -12.05 -2.21
C GLU A 80 -2.00 -11.73 -3.63
N LEU A 81 -1.60 -12.78 -4.34
CA LEU A 81 -1.31 -12.74 -5.76
C LEU A 81 -2.62 -12.91 -6.54
N GLY A 82 -3.16 -11.85 -7.12
CA GLY A 82 -4.35 -11.94 -7.97
C GLY A 82 -4.07 -12.81 -9.21
N GLY A 83 -4.50 -14.06 -9.19
CA GLY A 83 -4.69 -14.87 -10.39
C GLY A 83 -6.06 -14.59 -10.99
N GLU A 84 -6.18 -14.55 -12.31
CA GLU A 84 -7.45 -14.32 -13.02
C GLU A 84 -8.59 -15.20 -12.43
N ARG A 85 -9.48 -14.61 -11.63
CA ARG A 85 -10.82 -15.18 -11.46
C ARG A 85 -11.62 -14.77 -12.69
N GLN A 86 -11.55 -15.60 -13.71
CA GLN A 86 -12.46 -15.48 -14.85
C GLN A 86 -13.89 -15.79 -14.36
N LYS A 87 -14.69 -14.75 -14.12
CA LYS A 87 -16.15 -14.87 -14.04
C LYS A 87 -16.65 -14.87 -15.50
N PRO A 88 -17.29 -15.95 -16.01
CA PRO A 88 -17.46 -16.13 -17.45
C PRO A 88 -18.45 -15.18 -18.15
N ASP A 89 -19.05 -14.19 -17.49
CA ASP A 89 -20.07 -13.31 -18.13
C ASP A 89 -20.21 -11.94 -17.46
N ALA A 90 -19.12 -11.18 -17.28
CA ALA A 90 -19.26 -9.76 -16.96
C ALA A 90 -18.11 -8.92 -17.52
N VAL A 91 -18.52 -7.82 -18.14
CA VAL A 91 -17.73 -6.74 -18.75
C VAL A 91 -16.40 -6.48 -18.02
N GLN A 92 -15.34 -6.45 -18.81
CA GLN A 92 -13.95 -6.26 -18.41
C GLN A 92 -13.72 -4.88 -17.79
N HIS A 93 -13.73 -4.80 -16.46
CA HIS A 93 -13.06 -3.75 -15.71
C HIS A 93 -12.49 -4.34 -14.41
N GLU A 94 -11.38 -3.76 -13.96
CA GLU A 94 -10.71 -3.96 -12.65
C GLU A 94 -9.74 -5.13 -12.51
N GLY A 95 -8.45 -4.79 -12.65
CA GLY A 95 -7.38 -5.50 -11.96
C GLY A 95 -7.20 -4.93 -10.56
N VAL A 96 -7.15 -5.78 -9.54
CA VAL A 96 -6.80 -5.41 -8.16
C VAL A 96 -6.22 -6.63 -7.42
N PRO A 97 -4.94 -6.62 -7.02
CA PRO A 97 -4.41 -7.47 -5.95
C PRO A 97 -4.37 -6.69 -4.63
N ALA A 98 -4.92 -7.28 -3.55
CA ALA A 98 -5.03 -6.67 -2.24
C ALA A 98 -3.84 -7.05 -1.31
N ALA A 99 -3.09 -6.05 -0.82
CA ALA A 99 -2.20 -6.21 0.34
C ALA A 99 -2.85 -5.51 1.55
N VAL A 100 -3.00 -6.23 2.67
CA VAL A 100 -3.54 -5.66 3.93
C VAL A 100 -2.38 -5.50 4.90
N ALA A 101 -2.06 -4.26 5.24
CA ALA A 101 -1.09 -3.93 6.28
C ALA A 101 -1.82 -3.70 7.61
N HIS A 102 -1.48 -4.46 8.65
CA HIS A 102 -1.90 -4.22 10.02
C HIS A 102 -0.72 -3.83 10.91
N ARG A 103 -0.83 -2.62 11.50
CA ARG A 103 -0.33 -2.17 12.81
C ARG A 103 0.51 -0.88 12.79
N ALA A 104 -0.10 0.18 13.31
CA ALA A 104 0.48 1.03 14.35
C ALA A 104 -0.66 1.54 15.26
N ALA A 105 -0.39 1.70 16.55
CA ALA A 105 -1.15 2.55 17.46
C ALA A 105 -0.24 3.02 18.60
N PRO A 106 -0.48 4.20 19.20
CA PRO A 106 -0.99 5.45 18.64
C PRO A 106 0.12 6.54 18.63
N GLU A 107 0.00 7.58 17.82
CA GLU A 107 0.82 8.78 17.99
C GLU A 107 0.44 9.47 19.31
N LEU A 108 1.44 9.85 20.11
CA LEU A 108 1.28 10.88 21.14
C LEU A 108 1.70 12.23 20.52
N PRO A 109 0.77 13.15 20.20
CA PRO A 109 1.13 14.54 20.04
C PRO A 109 1.57 15.14 21.40
N TYR A 110 2.66 15.92 21.37
CA TYR A 110 3.40 16.55 22.48
C TYR A 110 2.59 17.50 23.38
N LEU A 111 2.97 17.63 24.67
CA LEU A 111 2.69 18.77 25.59
C LEU A 111 3.57 18.66 26.89
N PRO A 112 3.86 19.75 27.63
CA PRO A 112 5.02 20.66 27.47
C PRO A 112 5.95 20.72 28.72
N GLU A 113 7.00 21.55 28.67
CA GLU A 113 7.30 22.54 29.74
C GLU A 113 7.34 23.95 29.12
#